data_AF-A0A9E7G8R2-F1
#
_entry.id   AF-A0A9E7G8R2-F1
#
_cell.length_a   1.000
_cell.length_b   1.000
_cell.length_c   1.000
_cell.angle_alpha   90.00
_cell.angle_beta   90.00
_cell.angle_gamma   90.00
#
_symmetry.space_group_name_H-M   'P 1'
#
loop_
_entity.id
_entity.type
_entity.pdbx_description
1 polymer ?
#
loop_
_entity_poly.entity_id
_entity_poly.type
_entity_poly.pdbx_seq_one_letter_code
_entity_poly.pdbx_strand_id
1 'polypeptide(L)'
;MSTETFHHKLDFSGLSLEKAGTPEWERVRAEVVASEQNWFEVVYDGVAPELRVALFGRTMKELFALPVDVKMRNTSNKPYQGYIGQFPDLDYETLSVVDVHLVEGTRSFTELMWPEGNPSFWCDHTPNDRFTSRSSKPIHLFSSLV
;
A
#
# COMPACT_ATOMS: atom_id res chain seq x y z
N MET A 1 16.86 -19.68 -21.73
CA MET A 1 17.81 -18.71 -21.15
C MET A 1 16.98 -17.74 -20.35
N SER A 2 17.02 -17.86 -19.01
CA SER A 2 16.31 -16.92 -18.13
C SER A 2 17.13 -15.63 -18.11
N THR A 3 16.59 -14.56 -18.69
CA THR A 3 17.11 -13.21 -18.49
C THR A 3 16.79 -12.81 -17.06
N GLU A 4 17.79 -12.98 -16.20
CA GLU A 4 17.81 -12.38 -14.88
C GLU A 4 17.76 -10.87 -15.09
N THR A 5 16.57 -10.29 -14.92
CA THR A 5 16.40 -8.86 -15.08
C THR A 5 16.95 -8.23 -13.81
N PHE A 6 18.17 -7.71 -13.87
CA PHE A 6 18.71 -6.87 -12.80
C PHE A 6 17.83 -5.62 -12.74
N HIS A 7 16.86 -5.63 -11.84
CA HIS A 7 16.05 -4.46 -11.55
C HIS A 7 16.95 -3.44 -10.85
N HIS A 8 16.93 -2.19 -11.32
CA HIS A 8 17.63 -1.11 -10.65
C HIS A 8 17.05 -0.98 -9.24
N LYS A 9 17.83 -1.36 -8.24
CA LYS A 9 17.44 -1.34 -6.83
C LYS A 9 18.11 -0.15 -6.15
N LEU A 10 17.31 0.77 -5.62
CA LEU A 10 17.77 1.96 -4.93
C LEU A 10 17.59 1.81 -3.43
N ASP A 11 18.60 2.21 -2.66
CA ASP A 11 18.56 2.14 -1.21
C ASP A 11 18.09 3.48 -0.62
N PHE A 12 16.90 3.47 -0.03
CA PHE A 12 16.31 4.60 0.69
C PHE A 12 16.48 4.48 2.21
N SER A 13 17.20 3.47 2.69
CA SER A 13 17.34 3.21 4.13
C SER A 13 17.97 4.39 4.84
N GLY A 14 17.36 4.80 5.96
CA GLY A 14 17.81 5.96 6.72
C GLY A 14 17.66 7.31 6.02
N LEU A 15 17.04 7.39 4.84
CA LEU A 15 16.63 8.67 4.25
C LEU A 15 15.40 9.23 4.96
N SER A 16 15.39 10.54 5.18
CA SER A 16 14.25 11.25 5.75
C SER A 16 14.21 12.69 5.21
N LEU A 17 13.03 13.30 5.22
CA LEU A 17 12.86 14.68 4.73
C LEU A 17 13.75 15.69 5.48
N GLU A 18 14.11 15.39 6.73
CA GLU A 18 15.03 16.19 7.54
C GLU A 18 16.47 16.18 6.98
N LYS A 19 16.83 15.13 6.23
CA LYS A 19 18.14 15.00 5.55
C LYS A 19 18.14 15.60 4.14
N ALA A 20 17.08 16.31 3.74
CA ALA A 20 17.04 16.96 2.44
C ALA A 20 18.24 17.91 2.25
N GLY A 21 18.91 17.81 1.12
CA GLY A 21 20.13 18.58 0.81
C GLY A 21 21.44 18.00 1.35
N THR A 22 21.41 16.89 2.09
CA THR A 22 22.64 16.15 2.43
C THR A 22 23.23 15.45 1.21
N PRO A 23 24.55 15.17 1.17
CA PRO A 23 25.17 14.44 0.06
C PRO A 23 24.51 13.10 -0.22
N GLU A 24 24.11 12.37 0.82
CA GLU A 24 23.43 11.08 0.69
C GLU A 24 22.05 11.23 0.05
N TRP A 25 21.27 12.23 0.47
CA TRP A 25 19.94 12.52 -0.09
C TRP A 25 20.03 12.95 -1.56
N GLU A 26 20.94 13.87 -1.89
CA GLU A 26 21.12 14.33 -3.27
C GLU A 26 21.67 13.21 -4.17
N ARG A 27 22.51 12.31 -3.65
CA ARG A 27 22.97 11.12 -4.39
C ARG A 27 21.80 10.23 -4.79
N VAL A 28 20.98 9.80 -3.83
CA VAL A 28 19.83 8.92 -4.13
C VAL A 28 18.81 9.63 -5.02
N ARG A 29 18.58 10.94 -4.83
CA ARG A 29 17.73 11.74 -5.73
C ARG A 29 18.28 11.76 -7.16
N ALA A 30 19.57 11.94 -7.34
CA ALA A 30 20.20 11.91 -8.66
C ALA A 30 20.09 10.51 -9.30
N GLU A 31 20.24 9.44 -8.51
CA GLU A 31 20.03 8.06 -8.97
C GLU A 31 18.58 7.82 -9.44
N VAL A 32 17.58 8.32 -8.69
CA VAL A 32 16.16 8.27 -9.10
C VAL A 32 15.92 9.00 -10.42
N VAL A 33 16.50 10.21 -10.59
CA VAL A 33 16.34 11.01 -11.81
C VAL A 33 17.08 10.39 -13.00
N ALA A 34 18.23 9.75 -12.76
CA ALA A 34 19.03 9.09 -13.78
C ALA A 34 18.53 7.70 -14.16
N SER A 35 17.56 7.13 -13.43
CA SER A 35 16.97 5.84 -13.76
C SER A 35 16.27 5.90 -15.11
N GLU A 36 16.93 5.38 -16.14
CA GLU A 36 16.40 5.27 -17.51
C GLU A 36 15.24 4.27 -17.62
N GLN A 37 15.16 3.35 -16.66
CA GLN A 37 14.02 2.47 -16.48
C GLN A 37 12.90 3.32 -15.84
N ASN A 38 11.72 3.35 -16.47
CA ASN A 38 10.51 4.02 -15.95
C ASN A 38 10.01 3.46 -14.60
N TRP A 39 10.75 2.54 -13.99
CA TRP A 39 10.48 1.91 -12.71
C TRP A 39 11.79 1.42 -12.07
N PHE A 40 11.82 1.33 -10.75
CA PHE A 40 12.94 0.82 -9.95
C PHE A 40 12.40 0.15 -8.68
N GLU A 41 13.17 -0.76 -8.10
CA GLU A 41 12.88 -1.33 -6.77
C GLU A 41 13.49 -0.44 -5.69
N VAL A 42 12.79 -0.28 -4.56
CA VAL A 42 13.30 0.49 -3.42
C VAL A 42 13.51 -0.43 -2.21
N VAL A 43 14.70 -0.35 -1.60
CA VAL A 43 14.90 -0.79 -0.21
C VAL A 43 14.46 0.33 0.70
N TYR A 44 13.49 0.05 1.56
CA TYR A 44 12.99 1.00 2.54
C TYR A 44 12.85 0.32 3.89
N ASP A 45 13.53 0.87 4.90
CA ASP A 45 13.59 0.35 6.27
C ASP A 45 12.52 0.94 7.19
N GLY A 46 11.71 1.90 6.70
CA GLY A 46 10.64 2.53 7.48
C GLY A 46 9.38 1.68 7.68
N VAL A 47 9.34 0.44 7.18
CA VAL A 47 8.22 -0.49 7.40
C VAL A 47 8.71 -1.70 8.19
N ALA A 48 8.18 -1.86 9.41
CA ALA A 48 8.49 -2.99 10.26
C ALA A 48 8.15 -4.33 9.56
N PRO A 49 9.06 -5.33 9.57
CA PRO A 49 8.80 -6.65 8.96
C PRO A 49 7.52 -7.31 9.48
N GLU A 50 7.21 -7.12 10.75
CA GLU A 50 6.02 -7.64 11.41
C GLU A 50 4.74 -7.07 10.79
N LEU A 51 4.74 -5.78 10.43
CA LEU A 51 3.62 -5.14 9.75
C LEU A 51 3.40 -5.73 8.35
N ARG A 52 4.49 -6.01 7.63
CA ARG A 52 4.41 -6.66 6.30
C ARG A 52 3.83 -8.07 6.42
N VAL A 53 4.25 -8.85 7.41
CA VAL A 53 3.72 -10.19 7.67
C VAL A 53 2.25 -10.13 8.10
N ALA A 54 1.88 -9.21 8.99
CA ALA A 54 0.49 -9.04 9.40
C ALA A 54 -0.40 -8.68 8.20
N LEU A 55 0.03 -7.73 7.38
CA LEU A 55 -0.72 -7.27 6.21
C LEU A 55 -0.93 -8.38 5.17
N PHE A 56 0.16 -8.95 4.63
CA PHE A 56 0.07 -9.92 3.53
C PHE A 56 -0.20 -11.35 4.00
N GLY A 57 0.27 -11.72 5.18
CA GLY A 57 0.07 -13.06 5.73
C GLY A 57 -1.36 -13.33 6.15
N ARG A 58 -2.08 -12.27 6.56
CA ARG A 58 -3.41 -12.37 7.16
C ARG A 58 -4.41 -11.35 6.62
N THR A 59 -4.20 -10.06 6.88
CA THR A 59 -5.22 -9.02 6.67
C THR A 59 -5.75 -8.99 5.24
N MET A 60 -4.86 -9.07 4.25
CA MET A 60 -5.25 -9.10 2.83
C MET A 60 -6.10 -10.33 2.49
N LYS A 61 -5.79 -11.49 3.07
CA LYS A 61 -6.57 -12.71 2.84
C LYS A 61 -7.97 -12.61 3.43
N GLU A 62 -8.08 -12.09 4.66
CA GLU A 62 -9.37 -11.86 5.31
C GLU A 62 -10.21 -10.84 4.53
N LEU A 63 -9.60 -9.76 4.05
CA LEU A 63 -10.28 -8.71 3.27
C LEU A 63 -10.86 -9.26 1.97
N PHE A 64 -10.08 -10.00 1.18
CA PHE A 64 -10.55 -10.52 -0.10
C PHE A 64 -11.48 -11.75 0.04
N ALA A 65 -11.44 -12.43 1.18
CA ALA A 65 -12.40 -13.49 1.52
C ALA A 65 -13.79 -12.95 1.91
N LEU A 66 -13.95 -11.64 2.10
CA LEU A 66 -15.26 -11.05 2.37
C LEU A 66 -16.26 -11.31 1.23
N PRO A 67 -17.57 -11.42 1.55
CA PRO A 67 -18.61 -11.50 0.54
C PRO A 67 -18.54 -10.35 -0.47
N VAL A 68 -18.85 -10.64 -1.74
CA VAL A 68 -18.79 -9.65 -2.83
C VAL A 68 -19.69 -8.43 -2.56
N ASP A 69 -20.86 -8.64 -1.97
CA ASP A 69 -21.80 -7.55 -1.64
C ASP A 69 -21.26 -6.61 -0.55
N VAL A 70 -20.41 -7.11 0.35
CA VAL A 70 -19.69 -6.28 1.34
C VAL A 70 -18.62 -5.47 0.63
N LYS A 71 -17.80 -6.11 -0.21
CA LYS A 71 -16.72 -5.46 -0.96
C LYS A 71 -17.27 -4.38 -1.90
N MET A 72 -18.39 -4.63 -2.57
CA MET A 72 -19.09 -3.67 -3.45
C MET A 72 -19.56 -2.39 -2.74
N ARG A 73 -19.65 -2.36 -1.41
CA ARG A 73 -19.95 -1.13 -0.65
C ARG A 73 -18.79 -0.14 -0.70
N ASN A 74 -17.56 -0.59 -0.99
CA ASN A 74 -16.43 0.28 -1.24
C ASN A 74 -16.61 1.00 -2.58
N THR A 75 -17.37 2.08 -2.56
CA THR A 75 -17.67 2.89 -3.75
C THR A 75 -16.79 4.14 -3.76
N SER A 76 -16.53 4.67 -4.96
CA SER A 76 -15.85 5.95 -5.13
C SER A 76 -16.41 6.69 -6.34
N ASN A 77 -16.45 8.01 -6.25
CA ASN A 77 -16.75 8.89 -7.37
C ASN A 77 -15.51 9.18 -8.23
N LYS A 78 -14.34 8.70 -7.83
CA LYS A 78 -13.07 8.89 -8.56
C LYS A 78 -12.80 7.66 -9.44
N PRO A 79 -12.30 7.86 -10.69
CA PRO A 79 -11.91 6.75 -11.54
C PRO A 79 -10.90 5.82 -10.88
N TYR A 80 -11.05 4.52 -11.13
CA TYR A 80 -10.18 3.45 -10.63
C TYR A 80 -10.09 3.32 -9.10
N GLN A 81 -11.07 3.86 -8.37
CA GLN A 81 -11.16 3.75 -6.92
C GLN A 81 -12.43 3.03 -6.48
N GLY A 82 -12.36 2.48 -5.28
CA GLY A 82 -13.38 1.61 -4.72
C GLY A 82 -13.11 0.15 -5.09
N TYR A 83 -14.19 -0.62 -5.09
CA TYR A 83 -14.23 -2.00 -5.50
C TYR A 83 -14.24 -2.12 -7.02
N ILE A 84 -13.30 -2.90 -7.55
CA ILE A 84 -13.25 -3.26 -8.97
C ILE A 84 -13.01 -4.77 -9.03
N GLY A 85 -13.89 -5.52 -9.69
CA GLY A 85 -13.76 -6.97 -9.80
C GLY A 85 -14.95 -7.56 -10.56
N GLN A 86 -15.11 -8.88 -10.45
CA GLN A 86 -16.19 -9.63 -11.13
C GLN A 86 -16.15 -9.50 -12.66
N PHE A 87 -14.96 -9.33 -13.24
CA PHE A 87 -14.79 -9.40 -14.67
C PHE A 87 -14.86 -10.87 -15.12
N PRO A 88 -15.72 -11.24 -16.07
CA PRO A 88 -15.93 -12.64 -16.46
C PRO A 88 -14.68 -13.44 -16.83
N ASP A 89 -13.62 -12.76 -17.27
CA ASP A 89 -12.38 -13.39 -17.76
C ASP A 89 -11.11 -12.96 -16.99
N LEU A 90 -11.25 -12.28 -15.84
CA LEU A 90 -10.10 -11.84 -15.05
C LEU A 90 -10.31 -12.15 -13.57
N ASP A 91 -9.42 -12.98 -13.03
CA ASP A 91 -9.24 -13.23 -11.59
C ASP A 91 -8.50 -12.06 -10.92
N TYR A 92 -9.10 -10.89 -11.06
CA TYR A 92 -8.57 -9.62 -10.60
C TYR A 92 -9.62 -8.88 -9.78
N GLU A 93 -9.23 -8.52 -8.57
CA GLU A 93 -10.09 -7.77 -7.66
C GLU A 93 -9.27 -6.70 -6.94
N THR A 94 -9.86 -5.50 -6.79
CA THR A 94 -9.28 -4.41 -6.03
C THR A 94 -10.26 -3.79 -5.07
N LEU A 95 -9.69 -3.23 -4.00
CA LEU A 95 -10.35 -2.36 -3.04
C LEU A 95 -9.46 -1.14 -2.83
N SER A 96 -10.05 -0.01 -2.48
CA SER A 96 -9.30 1.24 -2.29
C SER A 96 -9.59 1.84 -0.92
N VAL A 97 -8.52 2.21 -0.22
CA VAL A 97 -8.59 3.02 1.00
C VAL A 97 -8.35 4.47 0.63
N VAL A 98 -9.35 5.32 0.85
CA VAL A 98 -9.27 6.76 0.63
C VAL A 98 -8.70 7.42 1.89
N ASP A 99 -7.88 8.45 1.72
CA ASP A 99 -7.27 9.22 2.81
C ASP A 99 -6.55 8.35 3.85
N VAL A 100 -5.80 7.35 3.38
CA VAL A 100 -5.06 6.39 4.23
C VAL A 100 -4.05 7.03 5.19
N HIS A 101 -3.64 8.27 4.91
CA HIS A 101 -2.76 9.05 5.79
C HIS A 101 -3.53 9.67 6.99
N LEU A 102 -4.86 9.53 7.02
CA LEU A 102 -5.74 9.95 8.10
C LEU A 102 -6.29 8.72 8.83
N VAL A 103 -6.37 8.82 10.16
CA VAL A 103 -6.97 7.77 11.01
C VAL A 103 -8.44 7.58 10.65
N GLU A 104 -9.13 8.65 10.29
CA GLU A 104 -10.54 8.62 9.88
C GLU A 104 -10.73 7.86 8.56
N GLY A 105 -9.79 7.97 7.61
CA GLY A 105 -9.85 7.27 6.32
C GLY A 105 -9.71 5.76 6.50
N THR A 106 -8.72 5.33 7.28
CA THR A 106 -8.51 3.92 7.63
C THR A 106 -9.66 3.35 8.45
N ARG A 107 -10.18 4.12 9.41
CA ARG A 107 -11.35 3.74 10.22
C ARG A 107 -12.60 3.57 9.38
N SER A 108 -12.91 4.53 8.52
CA SER A 108 -14.10 4.48 7.65
C SER A 108 -14.07 3.25 6.75
N PHE A 109 -12.91 2.93 6.17
CA PHE A 109 -12.75 1.71 5.38
C PHE A 109 -12.98 0.44 6.19
N THR A 110 -12.44 0.38 7.41
CA THR A 110 -12.55 -0.79 8.27
C THR A 110 -13.99 -1.02 8.74
N GLU A 111 -14.69 0.03 9.18
CA GLU A 111 -16.09 -0.04 9.58
C GLU A 111 -17.00 -0.45 8.40
N LEU A 112 -16.63 -0.08 7.16
CA LEU A 112 -17.34 -0.48 5.95
C LEU A 112 -17.18 -1.97 5.64
N MET A 113 -15.97 -2.51 5.79
CA MET A 113 -15.64 -3.91 5.50
C MET A 113 -16.08 -4.85 6.63
N TRP A 114 -16.02 -4.40 7.88
CA TRP A 114 -16.42 -5.14 9.06
C TRP A 114 -17.30 -4.29 10.00
N PRO A 115 -18.59 -4.12 9.69
CA PRO A 115 -19.51 -3.33 10.53
C PRO A 115 -19.68 -3.88 11.95
N GLU A 116 -19.54 -5.20 12.12
CA GLU A 116 -19.58 -5.89 13.42
C GLU A 116 -18.21 -5.86 14.14
N GLY A 117 -17.21 -5.25 13.52
CA GLY A 117 -15.84 -5.14 14.00
C GLY A 117 -14.93 -6.27 13.49
N ASN A 118 -13.66 -5.93 13.32
CA ASN A 118 -12.57 -6.88 13.17
C ASN A 118 -11.45 -6.48 14.13
N PRO A 119 -11.50 -6.91 15.41
CA PRO A 119 -10.54 -6.52 16.45
C PRO A 119 -9.07 -6.79 16.06
N SER A 120 -8.91 -7.68 15.10
CA SER A 120 -7.64 -8.21 14.67
C SER A 120 -7.03 -7.46 13.47
N PHE A 121 -7.86 -6.68 12.78
CA PHE A 121 -7.40 -5.56 11.93
C PHE A 121 -6.91 -4.41 12.81
N TRP A 122 -7.57 -4.19 13.95
CA TRP A 122 -7.30 -3.14 14.94
C TRP A 122 -6.19 -3.47 15.94
N CYS A 123 -5.25 -4.36 15.63
CA CYS A 123 -4.12 -4.56 16.54
C CYS A 123 -3.38 -3.22 16.69
N ASP A 124 -3.50 -2.63 17.90
CA ASP A 124 -2.87 -1.40 18.37
C ASP A 124 -1.34 -1.50 18.25
N HIS A 125 -0.84 -1.40 17.04
CA HIS A 125 0.42 -0.74 16.83
C HIS A 125 0.07 0.73 16.71
N THR A 126 0.01 1.42 17.86
CA THR A 126 0.37 2.82 17.88
C THR A 126 1.90 2.89 17.94
N PRO A 127 2.65 2.95 16.82
CA PRO A 127 3.82 3.78 16.86
C PRO A 127 3.31 5.22 16.98
N ASN A 128 3.83 5.93 17.97
CA ASN A 128 3.69 7.37 18.15
C ASN A 128 4.30 8.19 16.98
N ASP A 129 4.47 7.57 15.82
CA ASP A 129 5.05 8.18 14.63
C ASP A 129 3.92 8.57 13.71
N ARG A 130 3.66 9.88 13.67
CA ARG A 130 2.84 10.48 12.64
C ARG A 130 3.38 10.05 11.28
N PHE A 131 2.73 9.11 10.63
CA PHE A 131 2.90 8.87 9.20
C PHE A 131 2.31 10.09 8.46
N THR A 132 3.05 11.20 8.40
CA THR A 132 2.70 12.31 7.53
C THR A 132 3.12 11.97 6.10
N SER A 133 2.44 10.99 5.50
CA SER A 133 2.43 10.87 4.06
C SER A 133 1.52 11.96 3.51
N ARG A 134 2.09 12.98 2.85
CA ARG A 134 1.32 13.98 2.07
C ARG A 134 0.88 13.44 0.71
N SER A 135 0.94 12.13 0.47
CA SER A 135 0.34 11.55 -0.72
C SER A 135 -1.18 11.55 -0.58
N SER A 136 -1.84 12.48 -1.27
CA SER A 136 -3.29 12.43 -1.50
C SER A 136 -3.72 11.30 -2.45
N LYS A 137 -2.79 10.44 -2.88
CA LYS A 137 -3.10 9.28 -3.72
C LYS A 137 -3.53 8.11 -2.84
N PRO A 138 -4.65 7.45 -3.17
CA PRO A 138 -5.13 6.28 -2.44
C PRO A 138 -4.12 5.13 -2.57
N ILE A 139 -4.17 4.19 -1.62
CA ILE A 139 -3.53 2.90 -1.78
C ILE A 139 -4.55 1.96 -2.43
N HIS A 140 -4.17 1.41 -3.58
CA HIS A 140 -4.92 0.35 -4.24
C HIS A 140 -4.44 -0.98 -3.68
N LEU A 141 -5.34 -1.70 -3.03
CA LEU A 141 -5.11 -3.08 -2.62
C LEU A 141 -5.55 -3.97 -3.75
N PHE A 142 -4.63 -4.79 -4.25
CA PHE A 142 -4.88 -5.71 -5.35
C PHE A 142 -4.65 -7.14 -4.88
N SER A 143 -5.46 -8.06 -5.41
CA SER A 143 -5.22 -9.50 -5.34
C SER A 143 -5.27 -10.07 -6.74
N SER A 144 -4.21 -10.80 -7.11
CA SER A 144 -4.20 -11.73 -8.23
C SER A 144 -3.95 -13.11 -7.64
N LEU A 145 -4.89 -14.04 -7.79
CA LEU A 145 -4.57 -15.45 -7.63
C LEU A 145 -3.67 -15.83 -8.80
N VAL A 146 -2.38 -16.08 -8.51
CA VAL A 146 -1.47 -16.80 -9.41
C VAL A 146 -1.26 -18.18 -8.83
#